data_AF-A0A2G8JEA3-F1
#
_entry.id   AF-A0A2G8JEA3-F1
#
_cell.length_a   1.000
_cell.length_b   1.000
_cell.length_c   1.000
_cell.angle_alpha   90.00
_cell.angle_beta   90.00
_cell.angle_gamma   90.00
#
_symmetry.space_group_name_H-M   'P 1'
#
loop_
_entity.id
_entity.type
_entity.pdbx_description
1 polymer ?
#
loop_
_entity_poly.entity_id
_entity_poly.type
_entity_poly.pdbx_seq_one_letter_code
_entity_poly.pdbx_strand_id
1 'polypeptide(L)'
;MENRSSRRTGSKRETKPDTTPGANQNSPRQPLQSEAPAQQSESIPLRETPASLLSLTNINIRASDEQTTAVRKKYSDPLTIDDKKQILIDGLKEKYKVHYDAVKPIPYIQDRLYCVNNIFVESGVVALIGSATSSGPDASWEHSDSYKDIFNDPRRRSNRRIIEGEPGYGKSTLTLQLAYDWCNGVQDSSLAEVEILILLRLRQLVNVPSIYKAIKRFLVPKEHRVQERDIKEILESCKSVAFQLDGYDEYQGRDTKSNGEESDVERIIMSKMFQESDVTLTTRYLPREYDEAKFKRFKLTGFDETARDEYIRKAVCGDDEQAIAKVKKGLRENVILDDLCQIPLFFSMFSHMTHEIEGFQKFKSVTDFLRYAMHCFHSHTRNKSNDFNTKEYSKFFETIT
;
A
#
# COMPACT_ATOMS: atom_id res chain seq x y z
N MET A 1 -38.47 -63.45 16.64
CA MET A 1 -37.34 -63.84 15.77
C MET A 1 -36.12 -63.08 16.29
N GLU A 2 -35.52 -63.55 17.39
CA GLU A 2 -34.29 -64.40 17.39
C GLU A 2 -33.13 -63.68 16.69
N ASN A 3 -32.13 -63.05 17.33
CA ASN A 3 -31.26 -63.35 18.47
C ASN A 3 -30.12 -64.36 18.15
N ARG A 4 -28.91 -64.05 18.66
CA ARG A 4 -27.60 -64.79 18.66
C ARG A 4 -26.62 -64.51 17.51
N SER A 5 -25.29 -64.61 17.65
CA SER A 5 -24.33 -64.63 18.77
C SER A 5 -22.93 -64.92 18.18
N SER A 6 -21.91 -64.18 18.62
CA SER A 6 -20.53 -64.61 19.00
C SER A 6 -19.61 -65.43 18.06
N ARG A 7 -18.35 -64.94 17.91
CA ARG A 7 -17.04 -65.55 18.35
C ARG A 7 -15.90 -65.01 17.46
N ARG A 8 -15.00 -64.13 17.95
CA ARG A 8 -13.71 -64.41 18.64
C ARG A 8 -12.95 -65.64 18.14
N THR A 9 -11.75 -65.42 17.59
CA THR A 9 -10.49 -66.02 18.08
C THR A 9 -9.29 -65.22 17.55
N GLY A 10 -8.35 -64.94 18.45
CA GLY A 10 -6.99 -64.46 18.16
C GLY A 10 -6.01 -65.19 19.09
N SER A 11 -4.72 -65.18 18.71
CA SER A 11 -3.49 -65.71 19.36
C SER A 11 -2.78 -66.72 18.44
N LYS A 12 -1.45 -66.78 18.30
CA LYS A 12 -0.31 -66.19 19.05
C LYS A 12 1.01 -66.49 18.29
N ARG A 13 2.09 -65.82 18.76
CA ARG A 13 3.56 -66.09 18.67
C ARG A 13 4.30 -65.03 17.85
N GLU A 14 4.95 -64.01 18.44
CA GLU A 14 6.18 -63.98 19.27
C GLU A 14 7.38 -64.73 18.68
N THR A 15 8.42 -63.99 18.29
CA THR A 15 9.79 -64.08 18.85
C THR A 15 10.74 -62.98 18.29
N LYS A 16 11.36 -62.21 19.20
CA LYS A 16 12.70 -61.58 19.09
C LYS A 16 13.70 -62.54 19.80
N PRO A 17 15.02 -62.54 19.49
CA PRO A 17 16.03 -61.64 20.12
C PRO A 17 17.07 -61.08 19.10
N ASP A 18 17.68 -59.90 19.31
CA ASP A 18 19.05 -59.65 19.87
C ASP A 18 20.15 -60.54 19.25
N THR A 19 21.31 -60.07 18.76
CA THR A 19 22.36 -59.25 19.44
C THR A 19 23.42 -58.74 18.43
N THR A 20 24.05 -57.57 18.66
CA THR A 20 25.42 -57.20 18.19
C THR A 20 26.47 -57.74 19.18
N PRO A 21 27.76 -58.00 18.82
CA PRO A 21 28.82 -56.98 18.95
C PRO A 21 30.12 -57.18 18.11
N GLY A 22 31.01 -56.16 18.14
CA GLY A 22 32.47 -56.26 17.87
C GLY A 22 32.94 -55.54 16.59
N ALA A 23 33.63 -54.39 16.60
CA ALA A 23 34.90 -53.93 17.21
C ALA A 23 36.13 -54.03 16.27
N ASN A 24 36.67 -52.84 15.95
CA ASN A 24 38.07 -52.45 15.66
C ASN A 24 38.88 -53.04 14.49
N GLN A 25 39.44 -52.13 13.67
CA GLN A 25 40.89 -51.93 13.42
C GLN A 25 41.11 -50.59 12.67
N ASN A 26 41.75 -49.59 13.31
CA ASN A 26 43.14 -49.08 13.10
C ASN A 26 43.40 -48.51 11.69
N SER A 27 43.99 -47.35 11.38
CA SER A 27 44.63 -46.16 12.00
C SER A 27 45.11 -45.27 10.79
N PRO A 28 45.92 -44.18 10.86
CA PRO A 28 46.15 -43.12 11.86
C PRO A 28 45.99 -41.66 11.30
N ARG A 29 46.21 -40.69 12.21
CA ARG A 29 46.26 -39.22 12.08
C ARG A 29 47.33 -38.68 11.08
N GLN A 30 47.08 -37.54 10.43
CA GLN A 30 47.63 -36.19 10.78
C GLN A 30 47.31 -35.11 9.70
N PRO A 31 47.43 -33.80 10.03
CA PRO A 31 46.69 -32.71 9.40
C PRO A 31 47.49 -31.97 8.32
N LEU A 32 46.80 -31.37 7.35
CA LEU A 32 47.38 -30.33 6.50
C LEU A 32 46.78 -28.97 6.85
N GLN A 33 47.64 -28.10 7.34
CA GLN A 33 47.51 -26.65 7.23
C GLN A 33 47.66 -26.26 5.76
N SER A 34 46.83 -25.34 5.27
CA SER A 34 47.32 -24.35 4.31
C SER A 34 46.40 -23.13 4.28
N GLU A 35 47.05 -21.99 4.36
CA GLU A 35 46.60 -20.62 4.47
C GLU A 35 45.68 -20.14 3.33
N ALA A 36 44.88 -19.13 3.67
CA ALA A 36 44.19 -18.26 2.73
C ALA A 36 45.17 -17.39 1.94
N PRO A 37 44.76 -16.86 0.78
CA PRO A 37 45.16 -15.54 0.36
C PRO A 37 43.97 -14.58 0.36
N ALA A 38 44.20 -13.42 0.97
CA ALA A 38 43.37 -12.24 0.87
C ALA A 38 43.43 -11.64 -0.54
N GLN A 39 42.28 -11.26 -1.11
CA GLN A 39 42.16 -10.27 -2.18
C GLN A 39 40.91 -9.43 -1.85
N GLN A 40 41.13 -8.28 -1.21
CA GLN A 40 41.18 -6.95 -1.84
C GLN A 40 39.81 -6.51 -2.38
N SER A 41 39.19 -5.68 -1.55
CA SER A 41 38.07 -4.80 -1.82
C SER A 41 38.37 -3.84 -2.96
N GLU A 42 37.63 -3.93 -4.06
CA GLU A 42 37.47 -2.81 -4.99
C GLU A 42 36.15 -2.11 -4.71
N SER A 43 36.30 -0.91 -4.15
CA SER A 43 35.24 0.07 -3.90
C SER A 43 34.76 0.69 -5.22
N ILE A 44 33.48 0.54 -5.51
CA ILE A 44 32.78 1.24 -6.60
C ILE A 44 32.58 2.71 -6.19
N PRO A 45 32.98 3.72 -7.00
CA PRO A 45 32.85 5.11 -6.60
C PRO A 45 31.39 5.58 -6.61
N LEU A 46 30.98 6.17 -5.48
CA LEU A 46 29.78 6.98 -5.36
C LEU A 46 29.83 8.14 -6.37
N ARG A 47 28.74 8.29 -7.12
CA ARG A 47 28.53 9.38 -8.07
C ARG A 47 28.10 10.62 -7.29
N GLU A 48 29.01 11.57 -7.11
CA GLU A 48 28.74 12.86 -6.48
C GLU A 48 27.90 13.77 -7.38
N THR A 49 26.85 14.34 -6.81
CA THR A 49 26.08 15.48 -7.32
C THR A 49 26.83 16.79 -7.03
N PRO A 50 27.07 17.67 -8.01
CA PRO A 50 27.57 19.01 -7.72
C PRO A 50 26.40 19.98 -7.55
N ALA A 51 26.10 20.32 -6.30
CA ALA A 51 25.49 21.58 -5.94
C ALA A 51 26.60 22.60 -5.68
N SER A 52 26.80 23.54 -6.60
CA SER A 52 27.22 24.93 -6.34
C SER A 52 27.75 25.56 -7.63
N LEU A 53 27.20 26.72 -7.98
CA LEU A 53 27.98 27.94 -8.29
C LEU A 53 26.98 29.06 -8.57
N LEU A 54 26.62 29.76 -7.49
CA LEU A 54 26.25 31.18 -7.57
C LEU A 54 27.53 31.94 -7.91
N SER A 55 27.61 32.52 -9.11
CA SER A 55 28.51 33.63 -9.38
C SER A 55 27.88 34.57 -10.39
N LEU A 56 27.80 35.81 -9.94
CA LEU A 56 27.33 36.99 -10.66
C LEU A 56 28.16 37.23 -11.93
N THR A 57 27.48 37.51 -13.04
CA THR A 57 28.04 38.37 -14.11
C THR A 57 26.95 39.25 -14.69
N ASN A 58 27.05 40.54 -14.38
CA ASN A 58 26.39 41.63 -15.10
C ASN A 58 26.93 41.67 -16.53
N ILE A 59 26.06 41.48 -17.53
CA ILE A 59 26.33 41.95 -18.89
C ILE A 59 25.08 42.67 -19.39
N ASN A 60 25.29 43.94 -19.70
CA ASN A 60 24.31 44.91 -20.14
C ASN A 60 24.56 45.14 -21.64
N ILE A 61 23.72 44.63 -22.53
CA ILE A 61 23.76 44.98 -23.97
C ILE A 61 22.32 45.17 -24.51
N ARG A 62 21.99 46.45 -24.62
CA ARG A 62 21.14 47.19 -25.58
C ARG A 62 20.08 46.44 -26.42
N ALA A 63 18.83 46.80 -26.12
CA ALA A 63 17.73 47.25 -26.99
C ALA A 63 17.72 46.90 -28.49
N SER A 64 16.62 46.24 -28.87
CA SER A 64 15.90 46.49 -30.13
C SER A 64 14.41 46.26 -29.88
N ASP A 65 13.63 47.29 -30.19
CA ASP A 65 12.19 47.43 -29.93
C ASP A 65 11.34 46.46 -30.77
N GLU A 66 10.48 45.66 -30.11
CA GLU A 66 9.20 45.24 -30.67
C GLU A 66 8.12 45.38 -29.59
N GLN A 67 7.19 46.27 -29.90
CA GLN A 67 6.16 46.78 -29.00
C GLN A 67 4.98 45.79 -28.97
N THR A 68 5.03 44.81 -28.06
CA THR A 68 3.84 44.10 -27.60
C THR A 68 3.52 44.59 -26.19
N THR A 69 2.38 45.25 -26.04
CA THR A 69 1.86 45.76 -24.76
C THR A 69 1.62 44.61 -23.79
N ALA A 70 2.65 44.23 -23.03
CA ALA A 70 2.52 43.39 -21.86
C ALA A 70 1.78 44.17 -20.78
N VAL A 71 0.53 43.79 -20.52
CA VAL A 71 -0.19 44.22 -19.31
C VAL A 71 0.60 43.72 -18.12
N ARG A 72 1.39 44.62 -17.53
CA ARG A 72 2.15 44.39 -16.31
C ARG A 72 1.15 44.20 -15.17
N LYS A 73 0.72 42.96 -14.88
CA LYS A 73 -0.07 42.63 -13.68
C LYS A 73 0.69 43.19 -12.47
N LYS A 74 0.12 44.21 -11.84
CA LYS A 74 0.62 44.74 -10.56
C LYS A 74 0.46 43.63 -9.51
N TYR A 75 1.43 43.49 -8.63
CA TYR A 75 1.41 42.61 -7.45
C TYR A 75 0.37 43.03 -6.38
N SER A 76 -0.77 43.63 -6.77
CA SER A 76 -1.73 44.26 -5.85
C SER A 76 -3.19 43.88 -6.06
N ASP A 77 -3.51 43.00 -7.01
CA ASP A 77 -4.90 42.55 -7.17
C ASP A 77 -5.18 41.39 -6.21
N PRO A 78 -6.32 41.40 -5.48
CA PRO A 78 -6.72 40.28 -4.65
C PRO A 78 -6.80 39.01 -5.51
N LEU A 79 -6.26 37.89 -5.01
CA LEU A 79 -6.36 36.60 -5.68
C LEU A 79 -7.84 36.25 -5.91
N THR A 80 -8.18 35.96 -7.17
CA THR A 80 -9.51 35.46 -7.53
C THR A 80 -9.74 34.06 -6.99
N ILE A 81 -11.00 33.59 -6.99
CA ILE A 81 -11.29 32.21 -6.58
C ILE A 81 -10.62 31.19 -7.52
N ASP A 82 -10.50 31.50 -8.81
CA ASP A 82 -9.81 30.67 -9.79
C ASP A 82 -8.29 30.62 -9.53
N ASP A 83 -7.67 31.75 -9.17
CA ASP A 83 -6.25 31.76 -8.77
C ASP A 83 -6.03 30.87 -7.53
N LYS A 84 -6.94 30.97 -6.54
CA LYS A 84 -6.87 30.14 -5.32
C LYS A 84 -7.15 28.67 -5.60
N LYS A 85 -8.04 28.35 -6.54
CA LYS A 85 -8.30 26.99 -7.02
C LYS A 85 -7.04 26.39 -7.60
N GLN A 86 -6.32 27.11 -8.46
CA GLN A 86 -5.07 26.61 -9.02
C GLN A 86 -4.02 26.38 -7.92
N ILE A 87 -3.88 27.32 -6.99
CA ILE A 87 -2.98 27.18 -5.84
C ILE A 87 -3.34 25.94 -4.98
N LEU A 88 -4.64 25.68 -4.77
CA LEU A 88 -5.10 24.48 -4.07
C LEU A 88 -4.70 23.21 -4.81
N ILE A 89 -4.98 23.13 -6.12
CA ILE A 89 -4.63 21.98 -6.96
C ILE A 89 -3.12 21.71 -6.92
N ASP A 90 -2.30 22.74 -7.07
CA ASP A 90 -0.84 22.61 -7.04
C ASP A 90 -0.37 22.08 -5.69
N GLY A 91 -0.92 22.61 -4.59
CA GLY A 91 -0.61 22.14 -3.23
C GLY A 91 -1.05 20.69 -2.98
N LEU A 92 -2.19 20.26 -3.54
CA LEU A 92 -2.64 18.88 -3.49
C LEU A 92 -1.68 17.95 -4.26
N LYS A 93 -1.27 18.34 -5.48
CA LYS A 93 -0.31 17.57 -6.28
C LYS A 93 1.05 17.44 -5.60
N GLU A 94 1.58 18.54 -5.04
CA GLU A 94 2.83 18.51 -4.26
C GLU A 94 2.70 17.55 -3.07
N LYS A 95 1.58 17.61 -2.35
CA LYS A 95 1.31 16.74 -1.20
C LYS A 95 1.26 15.26 -1.59
N TYR A 96 0.51 14.93 -2.64
CA TYR A 96 0.36 13.55 -3.09
C TYR A 96 1.66 13.00 -3.65
N LYS A 97 2.48 13.82 -4.32
CA LYS A 97 3.80 13.42 -4.79
C LYS A 97 4.69 12.89 -3.66
N VAL A 98 4.73 13.61 -2.54
CA VAL A 98 5.46 13.15 -1.35
C VAL A 98 4.94 11.80 -0.83
N HIS A 99 3.65 11.50 -1.02
CA HIS A 99 3.07 10.24 -0.58
C HIS A 99 3.29 9.10 -1.55
N TYR A 100 3.06 9.33 -2.85
CA TYR A 100 3.19 8.28 -3.85
C TYR A 100 4.65 7.97 -4.20
N ASP A 101 5.61 8.88 -3.98
CA ASP A 101 7.05 8.61 -4.17
C ASP A 101 7.73 7.97 -2.95
N ALA A 102 6.99 7.80 -1.84
CA ALA A 102 7.53 7.34 -0.56
C ALA A 102 6.93 6.00 -0.08
N VAL A 103 6.53 5.12 -1.00
CA VAL A 103 5.93 3.83 -0.63
C VAL A 103 7.01 2.83 -0.21
N LYS A 104 6.70 2.04 0.82
CA LYS A 104 7.59 1.02 1.38
C LYS A 104 6.93 -0.35 1.24
N PRO A 105 7.19 -1.08 0.14
CA PRO A 105 6.60 -2.41 -0.09
C PRO A 105 7.08 -3.45 0.92
N ILE A 106 8.27 -3.23 1.50
CA ILE A 106 8.86 -4.08 2.53
C ILE A 106 8.89 -3.29 3.84
N PRO A 107 8.06 -3.65 4.82
CA PRO A 107 7.88 -2.82 6.01
C PRO A 107 9.13 -2.57 6.87
N TYR A 108 10.13 -3.47 6.84
CA TYR A 108 11.38 -3.33 7.60
C TYR A 108 12.53 -2.71 6.79
N ILE A 109 12.38 -2.52 5.48
CA ILE A 109 13.36 -1.76 4.66
C ILE A 109 12.85 -0.34 4.52
N GLN A 110 13.23 0.52 5.46
CA GLN A 110 12.72 1.89 5.48
C GLN A 110 13.51 2.88 4.65
N ASP A 111 14.69 2.49 4.15
CA ASP A 111 15.62 3.37 3.44
C ASP A 111 15.43 3.32 1.93
N ARG A 112 14.61 2.37 1.44
CA ARG A 112 14.20 2.28 0.03
C ARG A 112 12.76 2.75 -0.10
N LEU A 113 12.61 3.87 -0.81
CA LEU A 113 11.33 4.43 -1.16
C LEU A 113 11.04 4.11 -2.62
N TYR A 114 9.80 3.72 -2.89
CA TYR A 114 9.33 3.41 -4.23
C TYR A 114 8.23 4.39 -4.61
N CYS A 115 8.23 4.78 -5.88
CA CYS A 115 7.05 5.33 -6.50
C CYS A 115 5.96 4.26 -6.54
N VAL A 116 4.73 4.60 -6.17
CA VAL A 116 3.58 3.69 -6.16
C VAL A 116 3.40 3.04 -7.53
N ASN A 117 3.59 3.81 -8.60
CA ASN A 117 3.44 3.35 -9.98
C ASN A 117 4.45 2.24 -10.35
N ASN A 118 5.60 2.18 -9.68
CA ASN A 118 6.63 1.16 -9.92
C ASN A 118 6.33 -0.16 -9.19
N ILE A 119 5.38 -0.17 -8.26
CA ILE A 119 5.04 -1.36 -7.45
C ILE A 119 3.58 -1.76 -7.57
N PHE A 120 2.73 -0.86 -8.04
CA PHE A 120 1.31 -1.13 -8.26
C PHE A 120 1.18 -2.09 -9.44
N VAL A 121 0.38 -3.13 -9.23
CA VAL A 121 -0.04 -4.08 -10.26
C VAL A 121 -1.54 -4.27 -10.13
N GLU A 122 -2.18 -4.66 -11.22
CA GLU A 122 -3.60 -4.98 -11.23
C GLU A 122 -3.85 -6.16 -10.27
N SER A 123 -4.52 -5.90 -9.14
CA SER A 123 -4.96 -6.94 -8.22
C SER A 123 -6.37 -7.37 -8.58
N GLY A 124 -6.73 -8.63 -8.31
CA GLY A 124 -8.09 -9.10 -8.55
C GLY A 124 -9.13 -8.23 -7.84
N VAL A 125 -10.18 -7.86 -8.58
CA VAL A 125 -11.32 -7.10 -8.09
C VAL A 125 -12.57 -7.91 -8.36
N VAL A 126 -13.49 -7.91 -7.40
CA VAL A 126 -14.84 -8.41 -7.60
C VAL A 126 -15.86 -7.33 -7.24
N ALA A 127 -16.96 -7.30 -7.96
CA ALA A 127 -18.05 -6.36 -7.75
C ALA A 127 -19.29 -7.10 -7.25
N LEU A 128 -19.98 -6.53 -6.26
CA LEU A 128 -21.20 -7.11 -5.72
C LEU A 128 -22.31 -7.08 -6.78
N ILE A 129 -22.98 -8.21 -6.99
CA ILE A 129 -24.15 -8.33 -7.86
C ILE A 129 -25.40 -8.02 -7.02
N GLY A 130 -26.25 -7.13 -7.52
CA GLY A 130 -27.51 -6.76 -6.87
C GLY A 130 -27.38 -5.57 -5.92
N SER A 131 -28.07 -5.66 -4.79
CA SER A 131 -28.17 -4.55 -3.81
C SER A 131 -26.95 -4.47 -2.91
N ALA A 132 -26.53 -3.26 -2.53
CA ALA A 132 -25.44 -3.06 -1.57
C ALA A 132 -25.74 -3.66 -0.17
N THR A 133 -27.03 -3.87 0.13
CA THR A 133 -27.53 -4.54 1.35
C THR A 133 -27.06 -6.00 1.46
N SER A 134 -26.77 -6.66 0.33
CA SER A 134 -26.39 -8.07 0.30
C SER A 134 -25.05 -8.27 1.00
N SER A 135 -25.08 -8.92 2.16
CA SER A 135 -23.93 -9.15 3.01
C SER A 135 -23.93 -10.60 3.50
N GLY A 136 -22.75 -11.11 3.88
CA GLY A 136 -22.60 -12.49 4.33
C GLY A 136 -22.54 -13.51 3.18
N PRO A 137 -22.79 -14.80 3.46
CA PRO A 137 -22.55 -15.91 2.52
C PRO A 137 -23.46 -15.90 1.28
N ASP A 138 -24.57 -15.16 1.33
CA ASP A 138 -25.53 -15.04 0.21
C ASP A 138 -25.16 -13.93 -0.79
N ALA A 139 -24.09 -13.17 -0.52
CA ALA A 139 -23.59 -12.14 -1.43
C ALA A 139 -22.94 -12.78 -2.65
N SER A 140 -23.47 -12.49 -3.85
CA SER A 140 -22.89 -12.93 -5.11
C SER A 140 -21.95 -11.86 -5.67
N TRP A 141 -20.77 -12.29 -6.10
CA TRP A 141 -19.71 -11.40 -6.56
C TRP A 141 -19.34 -11.77 -8.00
N GLU A 142 -19.25 -10.78 -8.88
CA GLU A 142 -18.77 -10.94 -10.25
C GLU A 142 -17.31 -10.52 -10.33
N HIS A 143 -16.50 -11.27 -11.05
CA HIS A 143 -15.13 -10.86 -11.32
C HIS A 143 -15.08 -9.66 -12.25
N SER A 144 -14.09 -8.79 -12.02
CA SER A 144 -13.76 -7.67 -12.89
C SER A 144 -12.36 -7.86 -13.44
N ASP A 145 -12.19 -7.55 -14.71
CA ASP A 145 -10.93 -7.80 -15.42
C ASP A 145 -9.87 -6.73 -15.09
N SER A 146 -10.28 -5.54 -14.61
CA SER A 146 -9.37 -4.47 -14.19
C SER A 146 -9.95 -3.65 -13.03
N TYR A 147 -9.09 -3.04 -12.19
CA TYR A 147 -9.54 -2.05 -11.20
C TYR A 147 -10.24 -0.85 -11.85
N LYS A 148 -9.96 -0.55 -13.12
CA LYS A 148 -10.58 0.56 -13.84
C LYS A 148 -12.09 0.39 -13.95
N ASP A 149 -12.57 -0.85 -13.98
CA ASP A 149 -13.98 -1.18 -14.02
C ASP A 149 -14.74 -0.72 -12.76
N ILE A 150 -14.03 -0.53 -11.63
CA ILE A 150 -14.61 0.06 -10.41
C ILE A 150 -15.28 1.41 -10.73
N PHE A 151 -14.72 2.16 -11.68
CA PHE A 151 -15.18 3.49 -12.06
C PHE A 151 -15.86 3.51 -13.42
N ASN A 152 -15.42 2.66 -14.35
CA ASN A 152 -15.76 2.76 -15.77
C ASN A 152 -16.83 1.76 -16.22
N ASP A 153 -17.13 0.69 -15.46
CA ASP A 153 -18.12 -0.32 -15.87
C ASP A 153 -19.52 0.32 -15.97
N PRO A 154 -20.11 0.44 -17.18
CA PRO A 154 -21.40 1.09 -17.35
C PRO A 154 -22.53 0.42 -16.58
N ARG A 155 -22.41 -0.90 -16.32
CA ARG A 155 -23.41 -1.69 -15.57
C ARG A 155 -23.43 -1.31 -14.08
N ARG A 156 -22.32 -0.75 -13.60
CA ARG A 156 -22.06 -0.45 -12.18
C ARG A 156 -21.78 1.01 -11.93
N ARG A 157 -22.06 1.86 -12.92
CA ARG A 157 -21.82 3.30 -12.85
C ARG A 157 -22.53 3.90 -11.65
N SER A 158 -21.74 4.44 -10.74
CA SER A 158 -22.19 5.23 -9.59
C SER A 158 -21.10 6.23 -9.29
N ASN A 159 -21.47 7.39 -8.75
CA ASN A 159 -20.51 8.34 -8.18
C ASN A 159 -20.15 8.00 -6.73
N ARG A 160 -20.67 6.89 -6.17
CA ARG A 160 -20.43 6.47 -4.78
C ARG A 160 -20.05 4.99 -4.72
N ARG A 161 -18.87 4.69 -4.16
CA ARG A 161 -18.34 3.33 -4.13
C ARG A 161 -17.67 3.01 -2.80
N ILE A 162 -17.83 1.76 -2.35
CA ILE A 162 -17.07 1.19 -1.23
C ILE A 162 -16.14 0.13 -1.79
N ILE A 163 -14.86 0.24 -1.48
CA ILE A 163 -13.83 -0.75 -1.79
C ILE A 163 -13.45 -1.46 -0.48
N GLU A 164 -13.89 -2.70 -0.37
CA GLU A 164 -13.62 -3.59 0.73
C GLU A 164 -12.32 -4.39 0.50
N GLY A 165 -11.72 -4.86 1.59
CA GLY A 165 -10.57 -5.75 1.51
C GLY A 165 -9.95 -5.96 2.88
N GLU A 166 -9.34 -7.12 3.08
CA GLU A 166 -8.63 -7.41 4.32
C GLU A 166 -7.34 -6.57 4.45
N PRO A 167 -6.69 -6.53 5.63
CA PRO A 167 -5.40 -5.89 5.81
C PRO A 167 -4.37 -6.46 4.83
N GLY A 168 -3.57 -5.59 4.21
CA GLY A 168 -2.54 -6.00 3.25
C GLY A 168 -3.02 -6.24 1.81
N TYR A 169 -4.32 -6.10 1.52
CA TYR A 169 -4.88 -6.26 0.16
C TYR A 169 -4.71 -5.05 -0.77
N GLY A 170 -4.01 -4.00 -0.33
CA GLY A 170 -3.65 -2.89 -1.22
C GLY A 170 -4.68 -1.77 -1.36
N LYS A 171 -5.71 -1.70 -0.50
CA LYS A 171 -6.72 -0.60 -0.52
C LYS A 171 -6.10 0.80 -0.57
N SER A 172 -5.19 1.11 0.37
CA SER A 172 -4.48 2.39 0.39
C SER A 172 -3.49 2.55 -0.76
N THR A 173 -2.98 1.44 -1.31
CA THR A 173 -2.11 1.48 -2.49
C THR A 173 -2.91 1.87 -3.74
N LEU A 174 -4.14 1.36 -3.89
CA LEU A 174 -5.04 1.71 -4.98
C LEU A 174 -5.44 3.20 -4.94
N THR A 175 -5.82 3.74 -3.77
CA THR A 175 -6.13 5.18 -3.66
C THR A 175 -4.91 6.03 -3.99
N LEU A 176 -3.72 5.60 -3.58
CA LEU A 176 -2.48 6.29 -3.88
C LEU A 176 -2.08 6.20 -5.37
N GLN A 177 -2.33 5.07 -6.03
CA GLN A 177 -2.14 4.93 -7.47
C GLN A 177 -3.06 5.88 -8.24
N LEU A 178 -4.34 5.94 -7.87
CA LEU A 178 -5.29 6.88 -8.47
C LEU A 178 -4.85 8.34 -8.27
N ALA A 179 -4.28 8.67 -7.10
CA ALA A 179 -3.69 9.99 -6.87
C ALA A 179 -2.46 10.26 -7.74
N TYR A 180 -1.61 9.25 -7.97
CA TYR A 180 -0.50 9.33 -8.93
C TYR A 180 -1.02 9.61 -10.34
N ASP A 181 -2.02 8.85 -10.79
CA ASP A 181 -2.60 8.99 -12.13
C ASP A 181 -3.17 10.41 -12.36
N TRP A 182 -3.94 10.92 -11.39
CA TRP A 182 -4.51 12.26 -11.42
C TRP A 182 -3.42 13.36 -11.42
N CYS A 183 -2.37 13.20 -10.62
CA CYS A 183 -1.28 14.17 -10.59
C CYS A 183 -0.57 14.29 -11.94
N ASN A 184 -0.37 13.14 -12.61
CA ASN A 184 0.43 13.01 -13.82
C ASN A 184 -0.40 13.00 -15.13
N GLY A 185 -1.73 13.12 -15.05
CA GLY A 185 -2.59 13.20 -16.24
C GLY A 185 -2.58 11.94 -17.10
N VAL A 186 -2.59 10.77 -16.46
CA VAL A 186 -2.63 9.48 -17.16
C VAL A 186 -3.93 9.36 -17.97
N GLN A 187 -3.82 9.25 -19.30
CA GLN A 187 -4.94 9.37 -20.25
C GLN A 187 -6.04 8.31 -20.02
N ASP A 188 -5.67 7.09 -19.65
CA ASP A 188 -6.63 5.99 -19.42
C ASP A 188 -7.03 5.84 -17.94
N SER A 189 -6.82 6.88 -17.13
CA SER A 189 -7.20 6.87 -15.72
C SER A 189 -8.67 7.20 -15.55
N SER A 190 -9.31 6.53 -14.61
CA SER A 190 -10.68 6.84 -14.18
C SER A 190 -10.84 8.26 -13.61
N LEU A 191 -9.75 8.95 -13.29
CA LEU A 191 -9.74 10.32 -12.77
C LEU A 191 -9.26 11.36 -13.79
N ALA A 192 -9.13 11.01 -15.08
CA ALA A 192 -8.62 11.93 -16.11
C ALA A 192 -9.43 13.23 -16.23
N GLU A 193 -10.76 13.16 -16.09
CA GLU A 193 -11.68 14.30 -16.21
C GLU A 193 -12.01 14.97 -14.85
N VAL A 194 -11.33 14.58 -13.77
CA VAL A 194 -11.57 15.13 -12.43
C VAL A 194 -10.76 16.41 -12.23
N GLU A 195 -11.44 17.52 -11.97
CA GLU A 195 -10.76 18.80 -11.74
C GLU A 195 -9.99 18.82 -10.42
N ILE A 196 -10.58 18.27 -9.35
CA ILE A 196 -9.97 18.23 -8.02
C ILE A 196 -10.13 16.84 -7.38
N LEU A 197 -9.00 16.25 -6.99
CA LEU A 197 -8.96 15.03 -6.18
C LEU A 197 -8.63 15.36 -4.71
N ILE A 198 -9.50 14.94 -3.79
CA ILE A 198 -9.31 15.03 -2.34
C ILE A 198 -9.11 13.64 -1.76
N LEU A 199 -7.86 13.28 -1.42
CA LEU A 199 -7.50 12.05 -0.75
C LEU A 199 -7.29 12.30 0.75
N LEU A 200 -8.20 11.80 1.58
CA LEU A 200 -8.15 11.91 3.03
C LEU A 200 -8.01 10.53 3.67
N ARG A 201 -6.95 10.35 4.47
CA ARG A 201 -6.82 9.18 5.35
C ARG A 201 -7.66 9.41 6.60
N LEU A 202 -8.71 8.62 6.78
CA LEU A 202 -9.72 8.86 7.80
C LEU A 202 -9.16 8.71 9.23
N ARG A 203 -8.12 7.89 9.43
CA ARG A 203 -7.36 7.84 10.70
C ARG A 203 -6.80 9.18 11.17
N GLN A 204 -6.65 10.17 10.29
CA GLN A 204 -6.11 11.49 10.63
C GLN A 204 -7.20 12.48 11.07
N LEU A 205 -8.48 12.16 10.89
CA LEU A 205 -9.59 13.08 11.13
C LEU A 205 -10.02 13.18 12.60
N VAL A 206 -9.17 12.72 13.52
CA VAL A 206 -9.41 12.79 14.96
C VAL A 206 -9.54 14.24 15.40
N ASN A 207 -10.69 14.58 16.02
CA ASN A 207 -11.01 15.93 16.50
C ASN A 207 -10.95 17.00 15.38
N VAL A 208 -11.38 16.65 14.17
CA VAL A 208 -11.44 17.58 13.04
C VAL A 208 -12.90 17.85 12.68
N PRO A 209 -13.39 19.09 12.89
CA PRO A 209 -14.83 19.39 12.83
C PRO A 209 -15.41 19.49 11.41
N SER A 210 -14.58 19.65 10.37
CA SER A 210 -15.06 19.77 8.99
C SER A 210 -14.08 19.18 7.98
N ILE A 211 -14.58 18.74 6.83
CA ILE A 211 -13.76 18.27 5.70
C ILE A 211 -12.89 19.41 5.16
N TYR A 212 -13.40 20.64 5.13
CA TYR A 212 -12.64 21.81 4.67
C TYR A 212 -11.42 22.08 5.57
N LYS A 213 -11.61 21.99 6.89
CA LYS A 213 -10.51 22.09 7.87
C LYS A 213 -9.55 20.92 7.75
N ALA A 214 -10.03 19.72 7.46
CA ALA A 214 -9.18 18.55 7.20
C ALA A 214 -8.27 18.78 5.98
N ILE A 215 -8.83 19.22 4.85
CA ILE A 215 -8.07 19.54 3.64
C ILE A 215 -7.02 20.61 3.95
N LYS A 216 -7.44 21.69 4.63
CA LYS A 216 -6.52 22.77 5.00
C LYS A 216 -5.38 22.27 5.88
N ARG A 217 -5.69 21.48 6.91
CA ARG A 217 -4.74 21.04 7.94
C ARG A 217 -3.79 19.95 7.45
N PHE A 218 -4.28 19.00 6.67
CA PHE A 218 -3.50 17.81 6.32
C PHE A 218 -2.95 17.84 4.91
N LEU A 219 -3.67 18.44 3.96
CA LEU A 219 -3.29 18.41 2.55
C LEU A 219 -2.49 19.65 2.17
N VAL A 220 -2.96 20.85 2.54
CA VAL A 220 -2.31 22.13 2.19
C VAL A 220 -1.99 23.03 3.41
N PRO A 221 -1.30 22.51 4.45
CA PRO A 221 -1.07 23.25 5.70
C PRO A 221 -0.24 24.53 5.53
N LYS A 222 0.71 24.52 4.58
CA LYS A 222 1.65 25.64 4.36
C LYS A 222 1.10 26.73 3.43
N GLU A 223 -0.06 26.49 2.81
CA GLU A 223 -0.57 27.37 1.77
C GLU A 223 -1.42 28.53 2.33
N HIS A 224 -0.79 29.56 2.86
CA HIS A 224 -1.46 30.67 3.54
C HIS A 224 -2.43 31.47 2.63
N ARG A 225 -2.31 31.38 1.30
CA ARG A 225 -3.18 32.10 0.35
C ARG A 225 -4.56 31.46 0.20
N VAL A 226 -4.69 30.20 0.62
CA VAL A 226 -5.94 29.43 0.58
C VAL A 226 -6.41 29.13 2.01
N GLN A 227 -7.54 29.72 2.38
CA GLN A 227 -8.19 29.54 3.69
C GLN A 227 -9.30 28.49 3.63
N GLU A 228 -9.77 28.03 4.79
CA GLU A 228 -10.86 27.03 4.87
C GLU A 228 -12.12 27.45 4.08
N ARG A 229 -12.51 28.73 4.18
CA ARG A 229 -13.64 29.28 3.42
C ARG A 229 -13.43 29.21 1.91
N ASP A 230 -12.19 29.43 1.45
CA ASP A 230 -11.86 29.41 0.04
C ASP A 230 -11.94 27.97 -0.48
N ILE A 231 -11.47 26.99 0.30
CA ILE A 231 -11.60 25.56 -0.04
C ILE A 231 -13.08 25.19 -0.19
N LYS A 232 -13.94 25.63 0.74
CA LYS A 232 -15.37 25.39 0.64
C LYS A 232 -15.95 25.94 -0.67
N GLU A 233 -15.72 27.22 -0.95
CA GLU A 233 -16.21 27.89 -2.16
C GLU A 233 -15.67 27.25 -3.46
N ILE A 234 -14.40 26.84 -3.48
CA ILE A 234 -13.80 26.14 -4.61
C ILE A 234 -14.49 24.79 -4.84
N LEU A 235 -14.68 24.00 -3.79
CA LEU A 235 -15.29 22.66 -3.93
C LEU A 235 -16.77 22.73 -4.30
N GLU A 236 -17.49 23.75 -3.85
CA GLU A 236 -18.91 23.99 -4.21
C GLU A 236 -19.08 24.52 -5.65
N SER A 237 -18.05 25.16 -6.23
CA SER A 237 -18.10 25.71 -7.59
C SER A 237 -17.46 24.84 -8.68
N CYS A 238 -16.68 23.82 -8.31
CA CYS A 238 -16.05 22.91 -9.28
C CYS A 238 -17.08 21.99 -9.95
N LYS A 239 -16.89 21.71 -11.25
CA LYS A 239 -17.79 20.83 -12.01
C LYS A 239 -17.58 19.36 -11.64
N SER A 240 -16.34 19.00 -11.29
CA SER A 240 -15.96 17.63 -10.95
C SER A 240 -14.98 17.58 -9.78
N VAL A 241 -15.44 17.02 -8.66
CA VAL A 241 -14.63 16.76 -7.46
C VAL A 241 -14.72 15.28 -7.14
N ALA A 242 -13.57 14.64 -6.91
CA ALA A 242 -13.49 13.27 -6.42
C ALA A 242 -12.92 13.23 -5.01
N PHE A 243 -13.57 12.50 -4.10
CA PHE A 243 -13.10 12.21 -2.76
C PHE A 243 -12.68 10.75 -2.65
N GLN A 244 -11.48 10.54 -2.14
CA GLN A 244 -11.00 9.24 -1.69
C GLN A 244 -10.88 9.27 -0.17
N LEU A 245 -11.77 8.55 0.49
CA LEU A 245 -11.83 8.43 1.93
C LEU A 245 -11.19 7.10 2.32
N ASP A 246 -9.90 7.16 2.68
CA ASP A 246 -9.08 5.97 2.89
C ASP A 246 -9.12 5.50 4.35
N GLY A 247 -9.57 4.27 4.59
CA GLY A 247 -9.53 3.58 5.87
C GLY A 247 -10.66 3.94 6.84
N TYR A 248 -11.92 3.73 6.46
CA TYR A 248 -13.08 3.99 7.33
C TYR A 248 -13.02 3.20 8.63
N ASP A 249 -12.54 1.97 8.61
CA ASP A 249 -12.39 1.16 9.80
C ASP A 249 -11.42 1.77 10.83
N GLU A 250 -10.51 2.65 10.41
CA GLU A 250 -9.58 3.41 11.24
C GLU A 250 -10.11 4.80 11.67
N TYR A 251 -11.31 5.20 11.21
CA TYR A 251 -11.90 6.49 11.56
C TYR A 251 -12.39 6.47 13.01
N GLN A 252 -11.87 7.36 13.87
CA GLN A 252 -12.30 7.39 15.27
C GLN A 252 -13.71 7.93 15.47
N GLY A 253 -14.21 8.75 14.54
CA GLY A 253 -15.60 9.23 14.56
C GLY A 253 -16.60 8.24 13.97
N ARG A 254 -16.18 7.00 13.67
CA ARG A 254 -17.07 5.96 13.16
C ARG A 254 -18.11 5.60 14.20
N ASP A 255 -19.36 5.47 13.78
CA ASP A 255 -20.43 4.93 14.61
C ASP A 255 -20.65 5.69 15.95
N THR A 256 -20.03 6.87 16.13
CA THR A 256 -20.09 7.69 17.35
C THR A 256 -21.03 8.87 17.13
N LYS A 257 -22.26 8.77 17.65
CA LYS A 257 -23.15 9.92 17.80
C LYS A 257 -22.66 10.78 18.97
N SER A 258 -21.53 11.46 18.80
CA SER A 258 -21.00 12.39 19.80
C SER A 258 -21.95 13.58 19.89
N ASN A 259 -22.73 13.66 20.97
CA ASN A 259 -23.67 14.77 21.25
C ASN A 259 -24.83 14.97 20.24
N GLY A 260 -25.10 13.99 19.37
CA GLY A 260 -26.19 14.05 18.41
C GLY A 260 -25.88 14.79 17.09
N GLU A 261 -24.66 15.30 16.91
CA GLU A 261 -24.24 15.95 15.67
C GLU A 261 -23.57 14.94 14.71
N GLU A 262 -24.06 14.89 13.47
CA GLU A 262 -23.52 14.03 12.41
C GLU A 262 -22.24 14.66 11.82
N SER A 263 -21.13 13.93 11.86
CA SER A 263 -19.86 14.38 11.29
C SER A 263 -19.93 14.52 9.77
N ASP A 264 -19.09 15.35 9.17
CA ASP A 264 -19.04 15.50 7.71
C ASP A 264 -18.81 14.15 6.99
N VAL A 265 -17.99 13.26 7.57
CA VAL A 265 -17.73 11.92 7.02
C VAL A 265 -19.01 11.08 6.99
N GLU A 266 -19.77 11.07 8.09
CA GLU A 266 -21.07 10.39 8.15
C GLU A 266 -22.06 11.00 7.15
N ARG A 267 -22.11 12.33 7.02
CA ARG A 267 -22.95 13.00 6.02
C ARG A 267 -22.56 12.61 4.58
N ILE A 268 -21.28 12.42 4.30
CA ILE A 268 -20.81 11.97 2.98
C ILE A 268 -21.26 10.52 2.71
N ILE A 269 -21.07 9.64 3.70
CA ILE A 269 -21.42 8.21 3.61
C ILE A 269 -22.95 8.00 3.52
N MET A 270 -23.73 8.89 4.13
CA MET A 270 -25.19 8.94 4.03
C MET A 270 -25.69 9.74 2.82
N SER A 271 -24.80 10.17 1.92
CA SER A 271 -25.10 11.00 0.74
C SER A 271 -25.84 12.32 1.05
N LYS A 272 -25.69 12.87 2.24
CA LYS A 272 -26.21 14.18 2.67
C LYS A 272 -25.25 15.33 2.37
N MET A 273 -24.00 15.04 2.01
CA MET A 273 -22.98 16.01 1.62
C MET A 273 -22.28 15.54 0.33
N PHE A 274 -21.91 16.48 -0.54
CA PHE A 274 -21.24 16.21 -1.82
C PHE A 274 -22.01 15.21 -2.71
N GLN A 275 -23.33 15.43 -2.90
CA GLN A 275 -24.23 14.50 -3.60
C GLN A 275 -23.79 14.18 -5.03
N GLU A 276 -23.31 15.20 -5.74
CA GLU A 276 -22.90 15.11 -7.15
C GLU A 276 -21.43 14.72 -7.31
N SER A 277 -20.63 14.85 -6.25
CA SER A 277 -19.21 14.51 -6.28
C SER A 277 -18.99 13.00 -6.32
N ASP A 278 -17.88 12.64 -6.94
CA ASP A 278 -17.38 11.28 -6.94
C ASP A 278 -16.79 10.94 -5.55
N VAL A 279 -17.17 9.82 -4.96
CA VAL A 279 -16.77 9.41 -3.60
C VAL A 279 -16.43 7.92 -3.60
N THR A 280 -15.18 7.63 -3.24
CA THR A 280 -14.68 6.28 -3.01
C THR A 280 -14.27 6.12 -1.55
N LEU A 281 -14.93 5.22 -0.83
CA LEU A 281 -14.61 4.86 0.55
C LEU A 281 -13.83 3.54 0.56
N THR A 282 -12.66 3.48 1.19
CA THR A 282 -11.99 2.20 1.44
C THR A 282 -12.21 1.76 2.88
N THR A 283 -12.43 0.46 3.09
CA THR A 283 -12.64 -0.07 4.43
C THR A 283 -12.32 -1.55 4.54
N ARG A 284 -12.01 -2.03 5.75
CA ARG A 284 -12.04 -3.45 6.07
C ARG A 284 -13.46 -3.95 6.35
N TYR A 285 -14.24 -3.16 7.08
CA TYR A 285 -15.60 -3.51 7.49
C TYR A 285 -16.56 -2.41 7.06
N LEU A 286 -17.74 -2.79 6.58
CA LEU A 286 -18.72 -1.80 6.15
C LEU A 286 -19.10 -0.82 7.27
N PRO A 287 -19.40 0.44 6.93
CA PRO A 287 -20.10 1.34 7.84
C PRO A 287 -21.39 0.69 8.34
N ARG A 288 -21.76 0.96 9.59
CA ARG A 288 -23.01 0.47 10.16
C ARG A 288 -24.22 1.01 9.40
N GLU A 289 -24.15 2.27 8.99
CA GLU A 289 -25.17 2.95 8.20
C GLU A 289 -24.48 3.67 7.04
N TYR A 290 -25.02 3.51 5.83
CA TYR A 290 -24.61 4.22 4.63
C TYR A 290 -25.76 4.21 3.61
N ASP A 291 -25.68 5.05 2.59
CA ASP A 291 -26.69 5.10 1.52
C ASP A 291 -26.53 3.92 0.56
N GLU A 292 -27.09 2.77 0.95
CA GLU A 292 -27.05 1.51 0.18
C GLU A 292 -27.67 1.61 -1.22
N ALA A 293 -28.56 2.59 -1.45
CA ALA A 293 -29.17 2.81 -2.76
C ALA A 293 -28.18 3.44 -3.76
N LYS A 294 -27.28 4.31 -3.28
CA LYS A 294 -26.27 4.98 -4.12
C LYS A 294 -24.93 4.24 -4.17
N PHE A 295 -24.49 3.67 -3.06
CA PHE A 295 -23.17 3.04 -3.00
C PHE A 295 -23.13 1.72 -3.78
N LYS A 296 -22.09 1.56 -4.60
CA LYS A 296 -21.71 0.28 -5.20
C LYS A 296 -20.54 -0.33 -4.45
N ARG A 297 -20.54 -1.66 -4.30
CA ARG A 297 -19.55 -2.37 -3.49
C ARG A 297 -18.62 -3.19 -4.35
N PHE A 298 -17.34 -3.06 -4.06
CA PHE A 298 -16.24 -3.76 -4.68
C PHE A 298 -15.38 -4.37 -3.60
N LYS A 299 -14.70 -5.47 -3.90
CA LYS A 299 -13.78 -6.12 -2.98
C LYS A 299 -12.48 -6.46 -3.71
N LEU A 300 -11.36 -6.11 -3.09
CA LEU A 300 -10.05 -6.55 -3.55
C LEU A 300 -9.84 -8.00 -3.11
N THR A 301 -9.49 -8.88 -4.04
CA THR A 301 -9.28 -10.31 -3.81
C THR A 301 -7.82 -10.71 -3.72
N GLY A 302 -6.90 -9.76 -3.88
CA GLY A 302 -5.46 -9.99 -3.73
C GLY A 302 -4.77 -10.32 -5.06
N PHE A 303 -3.61 -10.96 -4.99
CA PHE A 303 -2.82 -11.30 -6.18
C PHE A 303 -3.07 -12.73 -6.66
N ASP A 304 -3.53 -12.83 -7.89
CA ASP A 304 -3.52 -14.06 -8.68
C ASP A 304 -2.13 -14.31 -9.30
N GLU A 305 -1.99 -15.38 -10.09
CA GLU A 305 -0.70 -15.74 -10.69
C GLU A 305 -0.17 -14.64 -11.64
N THR A 306 -1.06 -13.99 -12.39
CA THR A 306 -0.71 -12.91 -13.33
C THR A 306 -0.18 -11.69 -12.59
N ALA A 307 -0.90 -11.21 -11.57
CA ALA A 307 -0.50 -10.08 -10.74
C ALA A 307 0.83 -10.34 -10.01
N ARG A 308 1.04 -11.58 -9.54
CA ARG A 308 2.30 -12.00 -8.93
C ARG A 308 3.47 -11.93 -9.91
N ASP A 309 3.30 -12.45 -11.13
CA ASP A 309 4.35 -12.39 -12.15
C ASP A 309 4.68 -10.94 -12.52
N GLU A 310 3.65 -10.12 -12.76
CA GLU A 310 3.82 -8.70 -13.06
C GLU A 310 4.59 -8.01 -11.93
N TYR A 311 4.22 -8.26 -10.67
CA TYR A 311 4.88 -7.61 -9.53
C TYR A 311 6.34 -8.03 -9.39
N ILE A 312 6.67 -9.32 -9.58
CA ILE A 312 8.06 -9.80 -9.52
C ILE A 312 8.89 -9.07 -10.58
N ARG A 313 8.39 -9.00 -11.82
CA ARG A 313 9.10 -8.34 -12.93
C ARG A 313 9.23 -6.84 -12.68
N LYS A 314 8.14 -6.20 -12.31
CA LYS A 314 8.05 -4.74 -12.21
C LYS A 314 8.80 -4.18 -11.00
N ALA A 315 8.69 -4.84 -9.83
CA ALA A 315 9.12 -4.28 -8.56
C ALA A 315 10.35 -4.97 -7.94
N VAL A 316 10.70 -6.18 -8.36
CA VAL A 316 11.70 -7.01 -7.68
C VAL A 316 12.90 -7.33 -8.57
N CYS A 317 12.68 -8.04 -9.67
CA CYS A 317 13.73 -8.67 -10.46
C CYS A 317 14.03 -7.99 -11.79
N GLY A 318 13.16 -7.10 -12.28
CA GLY A 318 13.26 -6.59 -13.65
C GLY A 318 13.15 -7.73 -14.67
N ASP A 319 14.08 -7.75 -15.62
CA ASP A 319 14.18 -8.77 -16.67
C ASP A 319 15.12 -9.95 -16.32
N ASP A 320 15.57 -10.07 -15.06
CA ASP A 320 16.38 -11.20 -14.60
C ASP A 320 15.54 -12.47 -14.45
N GLU A 321 15.47 -13.27 -15.51
CA GLU A 321 14.75 -14.55 -15.55
C GLU A 321 15.24 -15.57 -14.51
N GLN A 322 16.51 -15.53 -14.10
CA GLN A 322 17.01 -16.43 -13.06
C GLN A 322 16.45 -16.03 -11.69
N ALA A 323 16.45 -14.73 -11.39
CA ALA A 323 15.86 -14.20 -10.17
C ALA A 323 14.34 -14.41 -10.14
N ILE A 324 13.64 -14.21 -11.26
CA ILE A 324 12.20 -14.51 -11.38
C ILE A 324 11.94 -16.00 -11.11
N ALA A 325 12.69 -16.88 -11.77
CA ALA A 325 12.57 -18.32 -11.56
C ALA A 325 12.84 -18.73 -10.10
N LYS A 326 13.80 -18.08 -9.43
CA LYS A 326 14.11 -18.27 -8.01
C LYS A 326 12.90 -17.92 -7.13
N VAL A 327 12.27 -16.77 -7.33
CA VAL A 327 11.08 -16.36 -6.54
C VAL A 327 9.92 -17.32 -6.79
N LYS A 328 9.62 -17.62 -8.07
CA LYS A 328 8.54 -18.55 -8.44
C LYS A 328 8.74 -19.96 -7.89
N LYS A 329 9.98 -20.46 -7.90
CA LYS A 329 10.33 -21.76 -7.32
C LYS A 329 10.05 -21.79 -5.82
N GLY A 330 10.42 -20.74 -5.09
CA GLY A 330 10.18 -20.65 -3.64
C GLY A 330 8.70 -20.72 -3.25
N LEU A 331 7.79 -20.17 -4.07
CA LEU A 331 6.34 -20.27 -3.85
C LEU A 331 5.85 -21.71 -4.07
N ARG A 332 6.24 -22.33 -5.19
CA ARG A 332 5.78 -23.67 -5.57
C ARG A 332 6.22 -24.76 -4.59
N GLU A 333 7.36 -24.59 -3.93
CA GLU A 333 7.88 -25.55 -2.96
C GLU A 333 7.11 -25.52 -1.62
N ASN A 334 6.23 -24.53 -1.40
CA ASN A 334 5.48 -24.40 -0.14
C ASN A 334 4.04 -23.93 -0.39
N VAL A 335 3.11 -24.88 -0.48
CA VAL A 335 1.68 -24.64 -0.74
C VAL A 335 1.04 -23.65 0.25
N ILE A 336 1.46 -23.69 1.54
CA ILE A 336 0.90 -22.77 2.54
C ILE A 336 1.40 -21.33 2.31
N LEU A 337 2.64 -21.17 1.85
CA LEU A 337 3.14 -19.85 1.43
C LEU A 337 2.47 -19.36 0.15
N ASP A 338 2.13 -20.26 -0.77
CA ASP A 338 1.40 -19.92 -2.00
C ASP A 338 0.01 -19.33 -1.68
N ASP A 339 -0.74 -19.93 -0.76
CA ASP A 339 -2.01 -19.41 -0.26
C ASP A 339 -1.84 -18.07 0.47
N LEU A 340 -0.86 -17.98 1.37
CA LEU A 340 -0.58 -16.75 2.10
C LEU A 340 -0.21 -15.58 1.17
N CYS A 341 0.49 -15.88 0.08
CA CYS A 341 0.92 -14.94 -0.94
C CYS A 341 -0.21 -14.49 -1.89
N GLN A 342 -1.44 -14.93 -1.70
CA GLN A 342 -2.60 -14.23 -2.27
C GLN A 342 -2.72 -12.83 -1.66
N ILE A 343 -2.23 -12.63 -0.43
CA ILE A 343 -2.19 -11.32 0.24
C ILE A 343 -1.01 -10.50 -0.31
N PRO A 344 -1.25 -9.38 -1.02
CA PRO A 344 -0.21 -8.57 -1.66
C PRO A 344 0.93 -8.15 -0.73
N LEU A 345 0.64 -7.77 0.51
CA LEU A 345 1.66 -7.41 1.49
C LEU A 345 2.63 -8.57 1.80
N PHE A 346 2.11 -9.78 1.97
CA PHE A 346 2.95 -10.94 2.24
C PHE A 346 3.73 -11.37 1.00
N PHE A 347 3.10 -11.32 -0.17
CA PHE A 347 3.78 -11.60 -1.44
C PHE A 347 4.92 -10.63 -1.73
N SER A 348 4.69 -9.32 -1.55
CA SER A 348 5.72 -8.29 -1.66
C SER A 348 6.91 -8.62 -0.77
N MET A 349 6.65 -8.85 0.51
CA MET A 349 7.69 -9.21 1.49
C MET A 349 8.44 -10.48 1.07
N PHE A 350 7.72 -11.56 0.74
CA PHE A 350 8.31 -12.82 0.29
C PHE A 350 9.19 -12.65 -0.95
N SER A 351 8.72 -11.92 -1.96
CA SER A 351 9.39 -11.79 -3.25
C SER A 351 10.70 -11.02 -3.10
N HIS A 352 10.66 -9.88 -2.43
CA HIS A 352 11.85 -9.08 -2.14
C HIS A 352 12.85 -9.82 -1.27
N MET A 353 12.39 -10.50 -0.22
CA MET A 353 13.27 -11.30 0.63
C MET A 353 13.93 -12.46 -0.12
N THR A 354 13.18 -13.15 -0.97
CA THR A 354 13.70 -14.26 -1.76
C THR A 354 14.74 -13.79 -2.76
N HIS A 355 14.55 -12.59 -3.30
CA HIS A 355 15.52 -11.96 -4.19
C HIS A 355 16.80 -11.60 -3.44
N GLU A 356 16.70 -10.89 -2.31
CA GLU A 356 17.83 -10.30 -1.58
C GLU A 356 18.61 -11.29 -0.70
N ILE A 357 17.95 -12.32 -0.15
CA ILE A 357 18.56 -13.20 0.86
C ILE A 357 18.94 -14.54 0.22
N GLU A 358 20.23 -14.86 0.26
CA GLU A 358 20.72 -16.17 -0.13
C GLU A 358 20.16 -17.26 0.81
N GLY A 359 19.54 -18.29 0.23
CA GLY A 359 18.96 -19.40 1.00
C GLY A 359 17.59 -19.14 1.65
N PHE A 360 16.93 -18.01 1.34
CA PHE A 360 15.56 -17.70 1.82
C PHE A 360 14.53 -18.80 1.50
N GLN A 361 14.72 -19.54 0.40
CA GLN A 361 13.87 -20.67 0.01
C GLN A 361 13.83 -21.82 1.04
N LYS A 362 14.60 -21.76 2.13
CA LYS A 362 14.64 -22.78 3.19
C LYS A 362 13.50 -22.69 4.20
N PHE A 363 12.57 -21.73 4.11
CA PHE A 363 11.43 -21.67 5.02
C PHE A 363 10.46 -22.84 4.80
N LYS A 364 10.47 -23.77 5.75
CA LYS A 364 9.64 -24.98 5.72
C LYS A 364 8.21 -24.73 6.20
N SER A 365 7.92 -23.54 6.72
CA SER A 365 6.61 -23.18 7.27
C SER A 365 6.35 -21.67 7.20
N VAL A 366 5.07 -21.28 7.23
CA VAL A 366 4.63 -19.88 7.41
C VAL A 366 5.18 -19.29 8.71
N THR A 367 5.25 -20.09 9.79
CA THR A 367 5.77 -19.63 11.08
C THR A 367 7.22 -19.20 10.97
N ASP A 368 8.05 -19.93 10.23
CA ASP A 368 9.45 -19.57 10.07
C ASP A 368 9.61 -18.30 9.22
N PHE A 369 8.79 -18.16 8.16
CA PHE A 369 8.72 -16.93 7.36
C PHE A 369 8.31 -15.71 8.21
N LEU A 370 7.23 -15.83 8.98
CA LEU A 370 6.76 -14.75 9.87
C LEU A 370 7.76 -14.46 10.98
N ARG A 371 8.40 -15.47 11.57
CA ARG A 371 9.44 -15.28 12.59
C ARG A 371 10.61 -14.51 12.01
N TYR A 372 11.03 -14.84 10.79
CA TYR A 372 12.10 -14.12 10.13
C TYR A 372 11.70 -12.68 9.76
N ALA A 373 10.49 -12.47 9.27
CA ALA A 373 9.95 -11.13 9.04
C ALA A 373 9.95 -10.31 10.35
N MET A 374 9.43 -10.86 11.45
CA MET A 374 9.45 -10.25 12.79
C MET A 374 10.87 -9.95 13.27
N HIS A 375 11.82 -10.86 13.05
CA HIS A 375 13.22 -10.62 13.34
C HIS A 375 13.78 -9.45 12.53
N CYS A 376 13.44 -9.33 11.24
CA CYS A 376 13.84 -8.20 10.41
C CYS A 376 13.25 -6.88 10.92
N PHE A 377 11.96 -6.87 11.30
CA PHE A 377 11.33 -5.71 11.95
C PHE A 377 12.07 -5.29 13.22
N HIS A 378 12.37 -6.25 14.09
CA HIS A 378 13.00 -5.99 15.37
C HIS A 378 14.44 -5.50 15.21
N SER A 379 15.24 -6.16 14.36
CA SER A 379 16.60 -5.78 14.03
C SER A 379 16.67 -4.36 13.45
N HIS A 380 15.79 -4.02 12.51
CA HIS A 380 15.75 -2.68 11.94
C HIS A 380 15.36 -1.61 12.97
N THR A 381 14.37 -1.89 13.82
CA THR A 381 13.94 -0.98 14.90
C THR A 381 15.08 -0.75 15.90
N ARG A 382 15.83 -1.80 16.25
CA ARG A 382 16.97 -1.76 17.17
C ARG A 382 18.18 -1.02 16.57
N ASN A 383 18.46 -1.19 15.28
CA ASN A 383 19.54 -0.48 14.62
C ASN A 383 19.26 1.04 14.56
N LYS A 384 17.99 1.44 14.38
CA LYS A 384 17.57 2.85 14.50
C LYS A 384 17.63 3.42 15.91
N SER A 385 17.44 2.60 16.95
CA SER A 385 17.64 3.06 18.34
C SER A 385 19.10 3.20 18.74
N ASN A 386 20.03 2.60 17.98
CA ASN A 386 21.47 2.76 18.18
C ASN A 386 22.06 3.95 17.38
N ASP A 387 21.27 4.60 16.52
CA ASP A 387 21.63 5.91 15.97
C ASP A 387 21.57 6.96 17.09
N PHE A 388 22.68 7.68 17.30
CA PHE A 388 22.92 8.65 18.38
C PHE A 388 21.91 9.81 18.51
N ASN A 389 20.87 9.86 17.67
CA ASN A 389 19.85 10.91 17.64
C ASN A 389 18.41 10.43 17.96
N THR A 390 18.21 9.21 18.46
CA THR A 390 16.87 8.69 18.76
C THR A 390 16.74 8.23 20.22
N LYS A 391 15.63 8.57 20.89
CA LYS A 391 15.35 8.14 22.28
C LYS A 391 15.29 6.61 22.36
N GLU A 392 15.97 6.04 23.35
CA GLU A 392 16.07 4.60 23.62
C GLU A 392 14.70 3.90 23.70
N TYR A 393 14.62 2.74 23.05
CA TYR A 393 13.47 1.84 23.10
C TYR A 393 13.49 1.02 24.40
N SER A 394 12.37 1.02 25.15
CA SER A 394 12.23 0.28 26.42
C SER A 394 12.16 -1.24 26.19
N LYS A 395 13.12 -1.97 26.78
CA LYS A 395 13.34 -3.43 26.66
C LYS A 395 12.33 -4.30 27.43
N PHE A 396 11.03 -4.02 27.35
CA PHE A 396 10.06 -4.74 28.21
C PHE A 396 9.68 -6.16 27.71
N PHE A 397 10.17 -6.61 26.56
CA PHE A 397 9.79 -7.91 25.97
C PHE A 397 10.91 -8.97 25.93
N GLU A 398 12.08 -8.72 26.53
CA GLU A 398 13.19 -9.70 26.50
C GLU A 398 13.10 -10.81 27.58
N THR A 399 12.02 -10.90 28.37
CA THR A 399 11.96 -11.88 29.48
C THR A 399 10.68 -12.71 29.49
N ILE A 400 10.48 -13.57 28.49
CA ILE A 400 9.74 -14.82 28.69
C ILE A 400 10.44 -15.92 27.87
N THR A 401 11.37 -16.62 28.54
CA THR A 401 11.91 -17.94 28.14
C THR A 401 10.92 -19.06 28.39
#